data_AF-A0A7C0WB32-F1
#
_entry.id   AF-A0A7C0WB32-F1
#
_cell.length_a   1.000
_cell.length_b   1.000
_cell.length_c   1.000
_cell.angle_alpha   90.00
_cell.angle_beta   90.00
_cell.angle_gamma   90.00
#
_symmetry.space_group_name_H-M   'P 1'
#
loop_
_entity.id
_entity.type
_entity.pdbx_description
1 polymer ?
#
loop_
_entity_poly.entity_id
_entity_poly.type
_entity_poly.pdbx_seq_one_letter_code
_entity_poly.pdbx_strand_id
1 'polypeptide(L)'
;VSKSKMVNKEKELNDRRLFLHLLSALQKDGRLVDFFSEDLSLYEDSQIGVAVRNIHESCKKVLDKYLEPVAVIDKAEGDEITIPENFDPGAIKLTGNVTGEPPFRGILRHKGWQAKKIDMPTLSSNLDSKIIAPAEVEIVSNAPSES
;
A
#
# COMPACT_ATOMS: atom_id res chain seq x y z
N VAL A 1 -25.26 -12.89 -25.46
CA VAL A 1 -23.77 -12.81 -25.49
C VAL A 1 -23.23 -11.39 -25.22
N SER A 2 -23.78 -10.32 -25.82
CA SER A 2 -23.26 -8.93 -25.61
C SER A 2 -23.39 -8.39 -24.19
N LYS A 3 -24.51 -8.60 -23.50
CA LYS A 3 -24.73 -8.07 -22.13
C LYS A 3 -23.77 -8.67 -21.10
N SER A 4 -23.50 -9.97 -21.17
CA SER A 4 -22.53 -10.66 -20.29
C SER A 4 -21.09 -10.19 -20.55
N LYS A 5 -20.72 -9.95 -21.81
CA LYS A 5 -19.40 -9.37 -22.14
C LYS A 5 -19.23 -7.95 -21.57
N MET A 6 -20.29 -7.13 -21.62
CA MET A 6 -20.27 -5.77 -21.04
C MET A 6 -20.11 -5.81 -19.51
N VAL A 7 -20.87 -6.66 -18.82
CA VAL A 7 -20.78 -6.82 -17.35
C VAL A 7 -19.38 -7.28 -16.93
N ASN A 8 -18.78 -8.24 -17.66
CA ASN A 8 -17.42 -8.70 -17.36
C ASN A 8 -16.38 -7.59 -17.52
N LYS A 9 -16.51 -6.76 -18.55
CA LYS A 9 -15.62 -5.62 -18.79
C LYS A 9 -15.75 -4.55 -17.70
N GLU A 10 -16.97 -4.27 -17.26
CA GLU A 10 -17.21 -3.31 -16.17
C GLU A 10 -16.61 -3.79 -14.84
N LYS A 11 -16.78 -5.08 -14.54
CA LYS A 11 -16.14 -5.71 -13.38
C LYS A 11 -14.62 -5.61 -13.47
N GLU A 12 -14.03 -5.96 -14.61
CA GLU A 12 -12.58 -5.88 -14.81
C GLU A 12 -12.05 -4.45 -14.60
N LEU A 13 -12.75 -3.44 -15.13
CA LEU A 13 -12.40 -2.04 -14.91
C LEU A 13 -12.52 -1.64 -13.44
N ASN A 14 -13.54 -2.12 -12.73
CA ASN A 14 -13.69 -1.89 -11.31
C ASN A 14 -12.57 -2.54 -10.49
N ASP A 15 -12.22 -3.80 -10.80
CA ASP A 15 -11.14 -4.53 -10.13
C ASP A 15 -9.79 -3.82 -10.33
N ARG A 16 -9.50 -3.32 -11.53
CA ARG A 16 -8.31 -2.50 -11.81
C ARG A 16 -8.27 -1.22 -10.97
N ARG A 17 -9.41 -0.54 -10.83
CA ARG A 17 -9.51 0.68 -10.02
C ARG A 17 -9.32 0.38 -8.54
N LEU A 18 -9.91 -0.69 -8.03
CA LEU A 18 -9.70 -1.15 -6.66
C LEU A 18 -8.24 -1.51 -6.40
N PHE A 19 -7.58 -2.18 -7.36
CA PHE A 19 -6.16 -2.51 -7.28
C PHE A 19 -5.27 -1.27 -7.15
N LEU A 20 -5.57 -0.20 -7.90
CA LEU A 20 -4.81 1.05 -7.84
C LEU A 20 -5.22 1.98 -6.69
N HIS A 21 -6.38 1.77 -6.07
CA HIS A 21 -6.97 2.75 -5.15
C HIS A 21 -6.04 3.15 -4.01
N LEU A 22 -5.46 2.16 -3.31
CA LEU A 22 -4.58 2.44 -2.18
C LEU A 22 -3.34 3.24 -2.62
N LEU A 23 -2.77 2.90 -3.78
CA LEU A 23 -1.64 3.64 -4.35
C LEU A 23 -2.05 5.07 -4.74
N SER A 24 -3.24 5.26 -5.32
CA SER A 24 -3.79 6.58 -5.61
C SER A 24 -3.96 7.42 -4.35
N ALA A 25 -4.45 6.83 -3.26
CA ALA A 25 -4.61 7.54 -1.98
C ALA A 25 -3.24 7.91 -1.38
N LEU A 26 -2.28 6.99 -1.40
CA LEU A 26 -0.90 7.23 -0.94
C LEU A 26 -0.21 8.31 -1.77
N GLN A 27 -0.45 8.35 -3.08
CA GLN A 27 0.09 9.41 -3.93
C GLN A 27 -0.58 10.76 -3.66
N LYS A 28 -1.91 10.79 -3.60
CA LYS A 28 -2.69 12.02 -3.41
C LYS A 28 -2.32 12.74 -2.10
N ASP A 29 -2.32 11.99 -1.00
CA ASP A 29 -2.15 12.59 0.33
C ASP A 29 -0.68 12.54 0.79
N GLY A 30 0.12 11.60 0.29
CA GLY A 30 1.47 11.31 0.77
C GLY A 30 2.60 11.49 -0.25
N ARG A 31 2.33 11.76 -1.53
CA ARG A 31 3.34 11.91 -2.60
C ARG A 31 4.26 10.69 -2.76
N LEU A 32 3.75 9.49 -2.46
CA LEU A 32 4.56 8.27 -2.44
C LEU A 32 5.18 7.91 -3.81
N VAL A 33 4.41 8.07 -4.90
CA VAL A 33 4.89 7.74 -6.24
C VAL A 33 5.95 8.76 -6.68
N ASP A 34 5.75 10.03 -6.36
CA ASP A 34 6.76 11.07 -6.60
C ASP A 34 8.04 10.76 -5.82
N PHE A 35 7.91 10.39 -4.54
CA PHE A 35 9.04 10.02 -3.69
C PHE A 35 9.85 8.83 -4.25
N PHE A 36 9.18 7.78 -4.74
CA PHE A 36 9.87 6.65 -5.38
C PHE A 36 10.47 6.98 -6.75
N SER A 37 10.01 8.05 -7.40
CA SER A 37 10.52 8.50 -8.69
C SER A 37 11.68 9.50 -8.54
N GLU A 38 11.90 10.02 -7.34
CA GLU A 38 12.97 10.97 -7.02
C GLU A 38 14.33 10.27 -6.90
N ASP A 39 15.38 10.90 -7.44
CA ASP A 39 16.76 10.43 -7.26
C ASP A 39 17.36 11.01 -5.99
N LEU A 40 17.28 10.24 -4.90
CA LEU A 40 17.82 10.66 -3.61
C LEU A 40 19.35 10.74 -3.56
N SER A 41 20.07 10.19 -4.54
CA SER A 41 21.54 10.25 -4.58
C SER A 41 22.09 11.66 -4.78
N LEU A 42 21.23 12.60 -5.19
CA LEU A 42 21.56 14.00 -5.41
C LEU A 42 21.49 14.86 -4.13
N TYR A 43 21.09 14.29 -3.01
CA TYR A 43 20.86 15.01 -1.76
C TYR A 43 21.71 14.45 -0.62
N GLU A 44 22.18 15.34 0.25
CA GLU A 44 22.84 14.94 1.49
C GLU A 44 21.80 14.53 2.54
N ASP A 45 22.19 13.64 3.48
CA ASP A 45 21.33 13.14 4.56
C ASP A 45 20.60 14.27 5.33
N SER A 46 21.29 15.39 5.52
CA SER A 46 20.75 16.56 6.23
C SER A 46 19.58 17.23 5.50
N GLN A 47 19.52 17.15 4.16
CA GLN A 47 18.47 17.72 3.33
C GLN A 47 17.25 16.79 3.21
N ILE A 48 17.49 15.48 3.26
CA ILE A 48 16.46 14.44 3.11
C ILE A 48 15.49 14.43 4.30
N GLY A 49 16.00 14.67 5.51
CA GLY A 49 15.30 14.35 6.75
C GLY A 49 13.94 15.04 6.94
N VAL A 50 13.74 16.28 6.49
CA VAL A 50 12.44 16.97 6.67
C VAL A 50 11.42 16.48 5.64
N ALA A 51 11.80 16.41 4.37
CA ALA A 51 10.91 15.97 3.30
C ALA A 51 10.41 14.53 3.52
N VAL A 52 11.31 13.61 3.87
CA VAL A 52 10.96 12.20 4.11
C VAL A 52 10.05 12.03 5.32
N ARG A 53 10.25 12.79 6.41
CA ARG A 53 9.37 12.70 7.58
C ARG A 53 7.94 13.09 7.24
N ASN A 54 7.74 14.14 6.43
CA ASN A 54 6.42 14.58 6.00
C ASN A 54 5.74 13.52 5.11
N ILE A 55 6.45 12.99 4.12
CA ILE A 55 5.96 11.92 3.24
C ILE A 55 5.58 10.68 4.06
N HIS A 56 6.46 10.26 4.97
CA HIS A 56 6.22 9.12 5.86
C HIS A 56 4.98 9.33 6.73
N GLU A 57 4.84 10.49 7.39
CA GLU A 57 3.68 10.78 8.24
C GLU A 57 2.37 10.77 7.45
N SER A 58 2.34 11.38 6.28
CA SER A 58 1.16 11.41 5.42
C SER A 58 0.79 10.03 4.88
N CYS A 59 1.77 9.26 4.40
CA CYS A 59 1.53 7.87 3.95
C CYS A 59 1.02 6.99 5.10
N LYS A 60 1.59 7.15 6.30
CA LYS A 60 1.13 6.44 7.49
C LYS A 60 -0.34 6.75 7.80
N LYS A 61 -0.75 8.03 7.77
CA LYS A 61 -2.16 8.42 7.98
C LYS A 61 -3.10 7.76 6.98
N VAL A 62 -2.69 7.62 5.72
CA VAL A 62 -3.47 6.90 4.69
C VAL A 62 -3.61 5.42 5.05
N LEU A 63 -2.50 4.74 5.41
CA LEU A 63 -2.54 3.34 5.82
C LEU A 63 -3.41 3.14 7.06
N ASP A 64 -3.30 4.00 8.08
CA ASP A 64 -4.11 3.93 9.29
C ASP A 64 -5.60 4.16 9.01
N LYS A 65 -5.91 5.06 8.06
CA LYS A 65 -7.28 5.32 7.62
C LYS A 65 -7.91 4.11 6.96
N TYR A 66 -7.22 3.43 6.04
CA TYR A 66 -7.81 2.37 5.22
C TYR A 66 -7.60 0.96 5.76
N LEU A 67 -6.46 0.69 6.41
CA LEU A 67 -6.03 -0.64 6.80
C LEU A 67 -5.82 -0.83 8.31
N GLU A 68 -5.35 0.22 9.00
CA GLU A 68 -4.88 0.15 10.39
C GLU A 68 -3.94 -1.06 10.61
N PRO A 69 -2.72 -1.03 10.02
CA PRO A 69 -1.82 -2.17 10.06
C PRO A 69 -1.42 -2.54 11.49
N VAL A 70 -1.56 -3.82 11.84
CA VAL A 70 -1.16 -4.37 13.14
C VAL A 70 -0.25 -5.58 12.95
N ALA A 71 0.49 -5.94 14.00
CA ALA A 71 1.35 -7.12 13.95
C ALA A 71 0.51 -8.40 13.79
N VAL A 72 1.07 -9.40 13.09
CA VAL A 72 0.50 -10.75 13.09
C VAL A 72 0.79 -11.42 14.43
N ILE A 73 2.02 -11.27 14.92
CA ILE A 73 2.43 -11.70 16.26
C ILE A 73 2.75 -10.45 17.09
N ASP A 74 1.96 -10.20 18.13
CA ASP A 74 2.14 -9.04 19.04
C ASP A 74 3.24 -9.31 20.10
N LYS A 75 4.47 -9.45 19.61
CA LYS A 75 5.72 -9.60 20.38
C LYS A 75 6.82 -8.76 19.75
N ALA A 76 7.87 -8.48 20.51
CA ALA A 76 9.01 -7.76 19.97
C ALA A 76 9.81 -8.67 19.03
N GLU A 77 10.36 -8.09 17.98
CA GLU A 77 11.37 -8.78 17.18
C GLU A 77 12.61 -9.01 18.04
N GLY A 78 13.10 -10.24 18.05
CA GLY A 78 14.14 -10.71 18.97
C GLY A 78 13.62 -11.53 20.15
N ASP A 79 12.32 -11.50 20.44
CA ASP A 79 11.74 -12.34 21.49
C ASP A 79 11.79 -13.82 21.13
N GLU A 80 12.04 -14.67 22.12
CA GLU A 80 11.81 -16.11 22.01
C GLU A 80 10.32 -16.41 22.11
N ILE A 81 9.79 -17.13 21.12
CA ILE A 81 8.38 -17.50 21.01
C ILE A 81 8.22 -18.99 20.76
N THR A 82 7.07 -19.52 21.17
CA THR A 82 6.63 -20.87 20.85
C THR A 82 5.55 -20.79 19.77
N ILE A 83 5.75 -21.51 18.67
CA ILE A 83 4.76 -21.69 17.61
C ILE A 83 3.98 -22.97 17.89
N PRO A 84 2.65 -22.91 18.06
CA PRO A 84 1.84 -24.07 18.40
C PRO A 84 1.68 -25.01 17.20
N GLU A 85 1.19 -26.24 17.44
CA GLU A 85 0.94 -27.23 16.38
C GLU A 85 -0.06 -26.79 15.32
N ASN A 86 -1.08 -26.05 15.73
CA ASN A 86 -2.18 -25.59 14.87
C ASN A 86 -1.93 -24.18 14.29
N PHE A 87 -0.68 -23.77 14.11
CA PHE A 87 -0.37 -22.45 13.56
C PHE A 87 -0.82 -22.32 12.09
N ASP A 88 -1.17 -21.10 11.67
CA ASP A 88 -1.54 -20.81 10.28
C ASP A 88 -0.27 -20.61 9.41
N PRO A 89 0.01 -21.50 8.43
CA PRO A 89 1.16 -21.35 7.55
C PRO A 89 1.04 -20.17 6.56
N GLY A 90 -0.16 -19.60 6.38
CA GLY A 90 -0.35 -18.35 5.64
C GLY A 90 0.06 -17.10 6.44
N ALA A 91 -0.02 -17.17 7.78
CA ALA A 91 0.32 -16.07 8.68
C ALA A 91 1.77 -16.15 9.20
N ILE A 92 2.31 -17.36 9.39
CA ILE A 92 3.61 -17.60 10.01
C ILE A 92 4.50 -18.41 9.06
N LYS A 93 5.60 -17.80 8.63
CA LYS A 93 6.66 -18.47 7.87
C LYS A 93 7.78 -18.92 8.80
N LEU A 94 7.96 -20.23 8.94
CA LEU A 94 9.11 -20.80 9.63
C LEU A 94 10.37 -20.66 8.78
N THR A 95 11.50 -20.31 9.39
CA THR A 95 12.80 -20.13 8.72
C THR A 95 13.93 -20.75 9.55
N GLY A 96 15.06 -21.06 8.91
CA GLY A 96 16.20 -21.75 9.55
C GLY A 96 16.10 -23.27 9.42
N ASN A 97 16.65 -24.00 10.40
CA ASN A 97 16.64 -25.46 10.42
C ASN A 97 15.32 -25.98 11.00
N VAL A 98 14.28 -26.02 10.17
CA VAL A 98 12.95 -26.49 10.53
C VAL A 98 12.92 -28.02 10.44
N THR A 99 13.19 -28.70 11.55
CA THR A 99 13.16 -30.16 11.67
C THR A 99 12.26 -30.60 12.81
N GLY A 100 11.58 -31.73 12.64
CA GLY A 100 10.62 -32.26 13.62
C GLY A 100 9.21 -31.71 13.43
N GLU A 101 8.36 -31.98 14.42
CA GLU A 101 6.98 -31.52 14.45
C GLU A 101 6.83 -30.39 15.49
N PRO A 102 5.85 -29.48 15.30
CA PRO A 102 5.55 -28.48 16.30
C PRO A 102 5.13 -29.12 17.65
N PRO A 103 5.13 -28.36 18.76
CA PRO A 103 5.40 -26.93 18.85
C PRO A 103 6.86 -26.58 18.58
N PHE A 104 7.08 -25.56 17.76
CA PHE A 104 8.43 -25.04 17.49
C PHE A 104 8.79 -23.95 18.49
N ARG A 105 10.07 -23.83 18.80
CA ARG A 105 10.61 -22.74 19.61
C ARG A 105 11.65 -21.99 18.78
N GLY A 106 11.54 -20.67 18.74
CA GLY A 106 12.42 -19.85 17.91
C GLY A 106 12.38 -18.38 18.28
N ILE A 107 13.18 -17.59 17.57
CA ILE A 107 13.24 -16.14 17.76
C ILE A 107 12.36 -15.46 16.70
N LEU A 108 11.47 -14.56 17.12
CA LEU A 108 10.68 -13.76 16.20
C LEU A 108 11.59 -12.80 15.43
N ARG A 109 11.84 -13.08 14.14
CA ARG A 109 12.72 -12.22 13.31
C ARG A 109 12.00 -11.05 12.68
N HIS A 110 10.73 -11.24 12.32
CA HIS A 110 9.86 -10.20 11.78
C HIS A 110 8.44 -10.49 12.27
N LYS A 111 7.78 -9.49 12.87
CA LYS A 111 6.46 -9.67 13.48
C LYS A 111 5.30 -9.85 12.48
N GLY A 112 5.57 -9.59 11.21
CA GLY A 112 4.56 -9.57 10.16
C GLY A 112 3.60 -8.40 10.30
N TRP A 113 2.76 -8.20 9.29
CA TRP A 113 1.74 -7.16 9.27
C TRP A 113 0.44 -7.72 8.70
N GLN A 114 -0.67 -7.42 9.37
CA GLN A 114 -2.01 -7.70 8.90
C GLN A 114 -2.86 -6.43 8.97
N ALA A 115 -3.86 -6.34 8.10
CA ALA A 115 -4.82 -5.25 8.15
C ALA A 115 -5.83 -5.53 9.26
N LYS A 116 -5.98 -4.62 10.23
CA LYS A 116 -7.03 -4.73 11.26
C LYS A 116 -8.42 -4.43 10.68
N LYS A 117 -8.47 -3.62 9.63
CA LYS A 117 -9.66 -3.32 8.85
C LYS A 117 -9.32 -3.23 7.36
N ILE A 118 -10.33 -3.29 6.51
CA ILE A 118 -10.17 -3.03 5.07
C ILE A 118 -11.33 -2.12 4.68
N ASP A 119 -11.07 -0.81 4.65
CA ASP A 119 -12.04 0.19 4.22
C ASP A 119 -11.89 0.42 2.71
N MET A 120 -12.85 -0.08 1.93
CA MET A 120 -12.84 0.03 0.48
C MET A 120 -13.77 1.16 0.04
N PRO A 121 -13.28 2.13 -0.76
CA PRO A 121 -14.14 3.18 -1.26
C PRO A 121 -15.10 2.66 -2.33
N THR A 122 -16.16 3.42 -2.55
CA THR A 122 -16.93 3.34 -3.79
C THR A 122 -16.25 4.19 -4.85
N LEU A 123 -15.73 3.57 -5.91
CA LEU A 123 -15.01 4.29 -6.98
C LEU A 123 -15.97 4.71 -8.09
N SER A 124 -15.88 5.97 -8.52
CA SER A 124 -16.67 6.48 -9.65
C SER A 124 -16.20 5.88 -10.98
N SER A 125 -17.14 5.55 -11.87
CA SER A 125 -16.88 4.88 -13.15
C SER A 125 -16.23 5.77 -14.24
N ASN A 126 -16.10 7.08 -14.00
CA ASN A 126 -15.72 8.06 -15.03
C ASN A 126 -14.20 8.26 -15.20
N LEU A 127 -13.37 7.72 -14.29
CA LEU A 127 -11.91 7.84 -14.38
C LEU A 127 -11.30 6.65 -15.13
N ASP A 128 -10.30 6.90 -15.97
CA ASP A 128 -9.50 5.83 -16.59
C ASP A 128 -8.87 4.97 -15.48
N SER A 129 -9.16 3.67 -15.54
CA SER A 129 -8.67 2.65 -14.60
C SER A 129 -7.15 2.46 -14.58
N LYS A 130 -6.40 3.17 -15.44
CA LYS A 130 -4.93 3.12 -15.51
C LYS A 130 -4.25 4.32 -14.84
N ILE A 131 -4.99 5.38 -14.51
CA ILE A 131 -4.42 6.61 -13.96
C ILE A 131 -4.31 6.47 -12.43
N ILE A 132 -3.09 6.61 -11.89
CA ILE A 132 -2.84 6.61 -10.44
C ILE A 132 -3.25 7.96 -9.83
N ALA A 133 -2.77 9.05 -10.41
CA ALA A 133 -3.14 10.42 -10.07
C ALA A 133 -3.19 11.27 -11.36
N PRO A 134 -4.14 12.21 -11.49
CA PRO A 134 -4.19 13.11 -12.63
C PRO A 134 -3.00 14.07 -12.60
N ALA A 135 -2.56 14.52 -13.78
CA ALA A 135 -1.68 15.68 -13.86
C ALA A 135 -2.46 16.94 -13.44
N GLU A 136 -1.83 17.81 -12.65
CA GLU A 136 -2.38 19.10 -12.24
C GLU A 136 -1.75 20.19 -13.12
N VAL A 137 -2.59 20.99 -13.79
CA VAL A 137 -2.15 22.07 -14.68
C VAL A 137 -2.79 23.37 -14.21
N GLU A 138 -1.96 24.33 -13.82
CA GLU A 138 -2.39 25.69 -13.55
C GLU A 138 -2.52 26.48 -14.86
N ILE A 139 -3.69 27.07 -15.10
CA ILE A 139 -3.92 27.89 -16.30
C ILE A 139 -3.49 29.32 -16.00
N VAL A 140 -2.35 29.72 -16.55
CA VAL A 140 -1.75 31.05 -16.31
C VAL A 140 -2.18 32.13 -17.31
N SER A 141 -2.89 31.76 -18.39
CA SER A 141 -3.62 32.68 -19.29
C SER A 141 -4.47 31.90 -20.29
N ASN A 142 -5.68 32.34 -20.60
CA ASN A 142 -6.38 31.87 -21.79
C ASN A 142 -5.62 32.42 -23.02
N ALA A 143 -5.11 31.54 -23.88
CA ALA A 143 -4.70 31.96 -25.22
C ALA A 143 -5.89 32.66 -25.91
N PRO A 144 -5.65 33.72 -26.70
CA PRO A 144 -6.72 34.50 -27.30
C PRO A 144 -7.61 33.60 -28.16
N SER A 145 -8.92 33.84 -28.11
CA SER A 145 -9.88 33.25 -29.02
C SER A 145 -9.39 33.44 -30.45
N GLU A 146 -9.06 32.36 -31.14
CA GLU A 146 -8.88 32.40 -32.59
C GLU A 146 -10.20 32.90 -33.20
N SER A 147 -10.12 34.08 -33.80
CA SER A 147 -11.16 34.73 -34.61
C SER A 147 -11.35 34.00 -35.93
#